data_AF-A0A5C6ET14-F1
#
_entry.id   AF-A0A5C6ET14-F1
#
_cell.length_a   1.000
_cell.length_b   1.000
_cell.length_c   1.000
_cell.angle_alpha   90.00
_cell.angle_beta   90.00
_cell.angle_gamma   90.00
#
_symmetry.space_group_name_H-M   'P 1'
#
loop_
_entity.id
_entity.type
_entity.pdbx_description
1 polymer ?
#
loop_
_entity_poly.entity_id
_entity_poly.type
_entity_poly.pdbx_seq_one_letter_code
_entity_poly.pdbx_strand_id
1 'polypeptide(L)'
;MKTLTTTYDDRPLPDPAMADLVPQSVAEELCVVPLQLLGGVLVFAGPQRLGKTDVERLAFILNRKVHCTVRSDQWYKRAWALLYPAETEPSSSDSHSVYWYWGGWHYWDGETLVVKASGWKGMEHWTGAAEFPPDHDDHDLWRWIVNCKPYHRLIDQSEMPKIRRVWRRWLSRVAT
;
A
#
# COMPACT_ATOMS: atom_id res chain seq x y z
N MET A 1 -35.44 25.78 10.14
CA MET A 1 -34.03 25.34 10.13
C MET A 1 -33.93 24.03 10.88
N LYS A 2 -33.52 22.92 10.22
CA LYS A 2 -33.28 21.65 10.91
C LYS A 2 -31.89 21.69 11.52
N THR A 3 -31.80 21.67 12.84
CA THR A 3 -30.55 21.51 13.58
C THR A 3 -30.00 20.12 13.25
N LEU A 4 -28.96 20.05 12.41
CA LEU A 4 -28.21 18.83 12.17
C LEU A 4 -27.49 18.48 13.46
N THR A 5 -28.06 17.56 14.22
CA THR A 5 -27.39 16.93 15.36
C THR A 5 -26.17 16.22 14.80
N THR A 6 -24.99 16.74 15.09
CA THR A 6 -23.71 16.08 14.78
C THR A 6 -23.66 14.82 15.62
N THR A 7 -24.14 13.70 15.08
CA THR A 7 -24.08 12.40 15.74
C THR A 7 -22.61 12.02 15.84
N TYR A 8 -22.09 12.08 17.06
CA TYR A 8 -20.75 11.61 17.38
C TYR A 8 -20.72 10.09 17.15
N ASP A 9 -19.87 9.63 16.23
CA ASP A 9 -19.71 8.20 15.95
C ASP A 9 -18.70 7.63 16.96
N ASP A 10 -19.22 7.10 18.07
CA ASP A 10 -18.45 6.55 19.22
C ASP A 10 -17.76 5.21 18.94
N ARG A 11 -17.75 4.76 17.68
CA ARG A 11 -17.12 3.49 17.31
C ARG A 11 -15.61 3.53 17.55
N PRO A 12 -15.01 2.41 17.98
CA PRO A 12 -13.58 2.33 18.22
C PRO A 12 -12.79 2.69 16.96
N LEU A 13 -11.65 3.36 17.16
CA LEU A 13 -10.68 3.60 16.11
C LEU A 13 -9.95 2.29 15.75
N PRO A 14 -9.45 2.16 14.51
CA PRO A 14 -8.71 0.99 14.09
C PRO A 14 -7.39 0.82 14.87
N ASP A 15 -6.90 -0.41 14.94
CA ASP A 15 -5.55 -0.71 15.41
C ASP A 15 -4.51 -0.04 14.47
N PRO A 16 -3.50 0.69 14.99
CA PRO A 16 -2.43 1.26 14.17
C PRO A 16 -1.75 0.29 13.21
N ALA A 17 -1.62 -1.00 13.58
CA ALA A 17 -1.04 -2.03 12.71
C ALA A 17 -1.83 -2.24 11.40
N MET A 18 -3.07 -1.75 11.32
CA MET A 18 -3.86 -1.80 10.09
C MET A 18 -3.27 -0.95 8.97
N ALA A 19 -2.49 0.09 9.28
CA ALA A 19 -1.83 0.94 8.30
C ALA A 19 -0.86 0.13 7.41
N ASP A 20 -0.22 -0.92 7.95
CA ASP A 20 0.73 -1.76 7.21
C ASP A 20 0.07 -2.58 6.10
N LEU A 21 -1.26 -2.73 6.13
CA LEU A 21 -2.00 -3.51 5.13
C LEU A 21 -2.41 -2.69 3.92
N VAL A 22 -2.38 -1.36 4.01
CA VAL A 22 -2.90 -0.47 2.97
C VAL A 22 -1.98 0.75 2.82
N PRO A 23 -1.34 0.91 1.66
CA PRO A 23 -0.54 2.10 1.38
C PRO A 23 -1.35 3.38 1.57
N GLN A 24 -0.73 4.39 2.17
CA GLN A 24 -1.37 5.69 2.41
C GLN A 24 -1.89 6.32 1.11
N SER A 25 -1.13 6.23 0.03
CA SER A 25 -1.51 6.74 -1.31
C SER A 25 -2.87 6.20 -1.78
N VAL A 26 -3.08 4.90 -1.65
CA VAL A 26 -4.33 4.21 -2.03
C VAL A 26 -5.47 4.56 -1.09
N ALA A 27 -5.17 4.62 0.21
CA ALA A 27 -6.12 5.00 1.24
C ALA A 27 -6.62 6.44 1.04
N GLU A 28 -5.71 7.36 0.68
CA GLU A 28 -5.97 8.79 0.47
C GLU A 28 -6.82 8.99 -0.78
N GLU A 29 -6.39 8.41 -1.90
CA GLU A 29 -7.08 8.53 -3.18
C GLU A 29 -8.53 8.07 -3.11
N LEU A 30 -8.78 6.98 -2.38
CA LEU A 30 -10.12 6.40 -2.25
C LEU A 30 -10.88 6.89 -1.02
N CYS A 31 -10.32 7.82 -0.24
CA CYS A 31 -10.88 8.32 1.02
C CYS A 31 -11.32 7.19 1.98
N VAL A 32 -10.46 6.19 2.19
CA VAL A 32 -10.73 5.04 3.07
C VAL A 32 -9.61 4.79 4.06
N VAL A 33 -9.95 4.15 5.18
CA VAL A 33 -9.01 3.62 6.17
C VAL A 33 -9.24 2.13 6.40
N PRO A 34 -8.19 1.30 6.56
CA PRO A 34 -8.36 -0.09 6.96
C PRO A 34 -8.84 -0.18 8.41
N LEU A 35 -9.85 -1.01 8.65
CA LEU A 35 -10.44 -1.24 9.97
C LEU A 35 -9.90 -2.48 10.66
N GLN A 36 -10.01 -3.62 9.98
CA GLN A 36 -9.71 -4.93 10.53
C GLN A 36 -9.65 -5.99 9.42
N LEU A 37 -8.99 -7.11 9.71
CA LEU A 37 -8.93 -8.27 8.83
C LEU A 37 -9.79 -9.41 9.43
N LEU A 38 -10.89 -9.76 8.76
CA LEU A 38 -11.81 -10.81 9.19
C LEU A 38 -11.80 -11.98 8.21
N GLY A 39 -11.23 -13.13 8.60
CA GLY A 39 -11.24 -14.33 7.75
C GLY A 39 -10.67 -14.09 6.35
N GLY A 40 -9.62 -13.27 6.23
CA GLY A 40 -9.01 -12.90 4.94
C GLY A 40 -9.72 -11.77 4.18
N VAL A 41 -10.81 -11.22 4.71
CA VAL A 41 -11.50 -10.04 4.17
C VAL A 41 -11.02 -8.79 4.89
N LEU A 42 -10.42 -7.84 4.17
CA LEU A 42 -10.02 -6.56 4.74
C LEU A 42 -11.22 -5.60 4.71
N VAL A 43 -11.61 -5.13 5.90
CA VAL A 43 -12.70 -4.19 6.06
C VAL A 43 -12.14 -2.78 6.01
N PHE A 44 -12.77 -1.91 5.24
CA PHE A 44 -12.46 -0.49 5.10
C PHE A 44 -13.59 0.38 5.62
N ALA A 45 -13.25 1.56 6.11
CA ALA A 45 -14.21 2.62 6.38
C ALA A 45 -13.89 3.89 5.60
N GLY A 46 -14.92 4.53 5.07
CA GLY A 46 -14.83 5.86 4.47
C GLY A 46 -16.06 6.71 4.80
N PRO A 47 -16.01 8.03 4.54
CA PRO A 47 -17.14 8.92 4.74
C PRO A 47 -18.28 8.66 3.75
N GLN A 48 -18.00 7.95 2.66
CA GLN A 48 -18.94 7.63 1.59
C GLN A 48 -18.85 6.17 1.19
N ARG A 49 -19.89 5.67 0.50
CA ARG A 49 -19.83 4.33 -0.12
C ARG A 49 -18.91 4.40 -1.33
N LEU A 50 -17.97 3.47 -1.41
CA LEU A 50 -17.19 3.27 -2.62
C LEU A 50 -18.07 2.76 -3.76
N GLY A 51 -17.76 3.20 -4.98
CA GLY A 51 -18.32 2.62 -6.19
C GLY A 51 -17.84 1.17 -6.38
N LYS A 52 -18.56 0.41 -7.20
CA LYS A 52 -18.18 -0.98 -7.53
C LYS A 52 -16.76 -1.04 -8.09
N THR A 53 -16.42 -0.12 -8.99
CA THR A 53 -15.08 -0.01 -9.59
C THR A 53 -13.98 0.22 -8.56
N ASP A 54 -14.21 1.08 -7.56
CA ASP A 54 -13.22 1.37 -6.52
C ASP A 54 -13.03 0.18 -5.56
N VAL A 55 -14.11 -0.56 -5.28
CA VAL A 55 -14.05 -1.80 -4.49
C VAL A 55 -13.26 -2.87 -5.23
N GLU A 56 -13.52 -3.06 -6.54
CA GLU A 56 -12.78 -4.00 -7.38
C GLU A 56 -11.31 -3.62 -7.49
N ARG A 57 -11.03 -2.33 -7.64
CA ARG A 57 -9.69 -1.77 -7.62
C ARG A 57 -8.96 -2.06 -6.32
N LEU A 58 -9.57 -1.79 -5.16
CA LEU A 58 -8.97 -2.09 -3.85
C LEU A 58 -8.71 -3.58 -3.69
N ALA A 59 -9.67 -4.42 -4.07
CA ALA A 59 -9.51 -5.87 -4.01
C ALA A 59 -8.33 -6.34 -4.85
N PHE A 60 -8.16 -5.74 -6.04
CA PHE A 60 -7.08 -6.03 -6.96
C PHE A 60 -5.71 -5.60 -6.42
N ILE A 61 -5.58 -4.32 -6.05
CA ILE A 61 -4.32 -3.73 -5.53
C ILE A 61 -3.81 -4.53 -4.33
N LEU A 62 -4.73 -4.89 -3.42
CA LEU A 62 -4.40 -5.55 -2.17
C LEU A 62 -4.42 -7.09 -2.28
N ASN A 63 -4.77 -7.61 -3.46
CA ASN A 63 -4.95 -9.02 -3.78
C ASN A 63 -5.73 -9.78 -2.71
N ARG A 64 -6.87 -9.23 -2.31
CA ARG A 64 -7.70 -9.77 -1.25
C ARG A 64 -9.15 -9.36 -1.40
N LYS A 65 -10.03 -10.10 -0.75
CA LYS A 65 -11.42 -9.68 -0.59
C LYS A 65 -11.46 -8.43 0.28
N VAL A 66 -12.26 -7.44 -0.13
CA VAL A 66 -12.44 -6.20 0.61
C VAL A 66 -13.92 -5.95 0.86
N HIS A 67 -14.22 -5.27 1.97
CA HIS A 67 -15.56 -4.82 2.30
C HIS A 67 -15.52 -3.38 2.80
N CYS A 68 -16.36 -2.50 2.26
CA CYS A 68 -16.41 -1.10 2.66
C CYS A 68 -17.64 -0.81 3.51
N THR A 69 -17.44 -0.13 4.63
CA THR A 69 -18.49 0.38 5.51
C THR A 69 -18.43 1.90 5.58
N VAL A 70 -19.58 2.54 5.75
CA VAL A 70 -19.65 4.01 5.87
C VAL A 70 -19.48 4.42 7.32
N ARG A 71 -18.71 5.48 7.56
CA ARG A 71 -18.54 6.13 8.85
C ARG A 71 -18.76 7.63 8.71
N SER A 72 -18.93 8.33 9.84
CA SER A 72 -18.97 9.80 9.80
C SER A 72 -17.63 10.37 9.34
N ASP A 73 -17.67 11.55 8.70
CA ASP A 73 -16.47 12.30 8.31
C ASP A 73 -15.56 12.60 9.51
N GLN A 74 -16.15 12.92 10.66
CA GLN A 74 -15.41 13.17 11.89
C GLN A 74 -14.66 11.92 12.39
N TRP A 75 -15.31 10.75 12.33
CA TRP A 75 -14.66 9.48 12.68
C TRP A 75 -13.54 9.16 11.70
N TYR A 76 -13.78 9.33 10.39
CA TYR A 76 -12.78 9.09 9.35
C TYR A 76 -11.52 9.93 9.58
N LYS A 77 -11.67 11.24 9.82
CA LYS A 77 -10.54 12.15 10.08
C LYS A 77 -9.70 11.72 11.29
N ARG A 78 -10.35 11.25 12.36
CA ARG A 78 -9.66 10.73 13.55
C ARG A 78 -8.90 9.44 13.26
N ALA A 79 -9.52 8.52 12.53
CA ALA A 79 -8.89 7.27 12.13
C ALA A 79 -7.72 7.51 11.16
N TRP A 80 -7.89 8.42 10.21
CA TRP A 80 -6.84 8.85 9.28
C TRP A 80 -5.62 9.40 10.03
N ALA A 81 -5.83 10.36 10.92
CA ALA A 81 -4.75 10.96 11.70
C ALA A 81 -4.02 9.95 12.60
N LEU A 82 -4.71 8.88 13.03
CA LEU A 82 -4.11 7.80 13.80
C LEU A 82 -3.24 6.88 12.93
N LEU A 83 -3.73 6.47 11.76
CA LEU A 83 -3.07 5.49 10.89
C LEU A 83 -1.98 6.11 10.02
N TYR A 84 -2.20 7.33 9.55
CA TYR A 84 -1.35 8.05 8.61
C TYR A 84 -0.99 9.43 9.20
N PRO A 85 -0.20 9.47 10.29
CA PRO A 85 0.27 10.73 10.85
C PRO A 85 1.03 11.48 9.75
N ALA A 86 0.80 12.79 9.63
CA ALA A 86 1.42 13.60 8.61
C ALA A 86 2.96 13.46 8.69
N GLU A 87 3.54 12.71 7.76
CA GLU A 87 4.99 12.71 7.59
C GLU A 87 5.38 14.12 7.11
N THR A 88 6.28 14.76 7.84
CA THR A 88 6.99 15.96 7.41
C THR A 88 7.87 15.61 6.21
N GLU A 89 7.28 15.53 5.02
CA GLU A 89 7.82 16.07 3.77
C GLU A 89 6.88 15.75 2.60
N PRO A 90 6.55 16.73 1.74
CA PRO A 90 5.72 16.49 0.57
C PRO A 90 6.51 15.67 -0.46
N SER A 91 6.11 14.43 -0.72
CA SER A 91 6.54 13.73 -1.93
C SER A 91 5.78 14.33 -3.12
N SER A 92 6.49 15.07 -3.96
CA SER A 92 5.94 15.66 -5.18
C SER A 92 5.24 14.60 -6.04
N SER A 93 3.93 14.72 -6.22
CA SER A 93 3.15 13.81 -7.06
C SER A 93 3.24 14.25 -8.53
N ASP A 94 4.14 13.64 -9.29
CA ASP A 94 4.01 13.57 -10.75
C ASP A 94 3.79 12.10 -11.14
N SER A 95 2.53 11.72 -11.37
CA SER A 95 2.13 10.50 -12.10
C SER A 95 3.01 9.27 -11.82
N HIS A 96 3.20 8.91 -10.55
CA HIS A 96 4.10 7.81 -10.22
C HIS A 96 3.38 6.48 -10.43
N SER A 97 3.92 5.67 -11.34
CA SER A 97 3.55 4.27 -11.46
C SER A 97 3.73 3.60 -10.11
N VAL A 98 2.65 3.20 -9.45
CA VAL A 98 2.77 2.59 -8.13
C VAL A 98 3.12 1.13 -8.31
N TYR A 99 4.39 0.74 -8.21
CA TYR A 99 4.78 -0.66 -8.17
C TYR A 99 4.49 -1.20 -6.77
N TRP A 100 3.62 -2.21 -6.67
CA TRP A 100 3.32 -2.94 -5.44
C TRP A 100 3.87 -4.35 -5.51
N TYR A 101 4.85 -4.66 -4.67
CA TYR A 101 5.40 -6.00 -4.53
C TYR A 101 4.68 -6.84 -3.47
N TRP A 102 4.51 -8.14 -3.73
CA TRP A 102 4.02 -9.10 -2.74
C TRP A 102 5.15 -9.94 -2.19
N GLY A 103 5.61 -9.63 -0.97
CA GLY A 103 6.71 -10.28 -0.23
C GLY A 103 6.85 -11.80 -0.36
N GLY A 104 5.73 -12.52 -0.40
CA GLY A 104 5.70 -13.99 -0.46
C GLY A 104 5.63 -14.57 -1.87
N TRP A 105 5.52 -13.76 -2.93
CA TRP A 105 5.39 -14.22 -4.30
C TRP A 105 6.58 -13.73 -5.12
N HIS A 106 7.61 -14.58 -5.14
CA HIS A 106 8.75 -14.46 -6.04
C HIS A 106 9.24 -15.87 -6.39
N TYR A 107 9.85 -16.01 -7.56
CA TYR A 107 10.53 -17.24 -7.97
C TYR A 107 11.68 -16.91 -8.91
N TRP A 108 12.49 -17.91 -9.21
CA TRP A 108 13.62 -17.80 -10.13
C TRP A 108 13.30 -18.54 -11.42
N ASP A 109 13.41 -17.85 -12.55
CA ASP A 109 13.40 -18.45 -13.88
C ASP A 109 14.80 -18.36 -14.48
N GLY A 110 15.59 -19.41 -14.27
CA GLY A 110 17.04 -19.36 -14.47
C GLY A 110 17.68 -18.32 -13.53
N GLU A 111 18.37 -17.34 -14.11
CA GLU A 111 18.95 -16.22 -13.36
C GLU A 111 18.01 -15.01 -13.26
N THR A 112 16.84 -15.06 -13.90
CA THR A 112 15.85 -13.98 -13.82
C THR A 112 15.06 -14.10 -12.53
N LEU A 113 15.07 -13.04 -11.73
CA LEU A 113 14.19 -12.94 -10.57
C LEU A 113 12.81 -12.48 -11.04
N VAL A 114 11.80 -13.29 -10.78
CA VAL A 114 10.41 -12.95 -11.08
C VAL A 114 9.68 -12.63 -9.79
N VAL A 115 9.06 -11.46 -9.72
CA VAL A 115 8.24 -11.04 -8.57
C VAL A 115 6.83 -10.73 -9.01
N LYS A 116 5.85 -10.89 -8.11
CA LYS A 116 4.52 -10.38 -8.40
C LYS A 116 4.55 -8.90 -8.17
N ALA A 117 4.16 -8.16 -9.18
CA ALA A 117 3.94 -6.74 -9.07
C ALA A 117 2.56 -6.37 -9.61
N SER A 118 2.01 -5.31 -9.04
CA SER A 118 0.88 -4.62 -9.64
C SER A 118 1.20 -3.15 -9.67
N GLY A 119 0.61 -2.42 -10.61
CA GLY A 119 0.72 -0.99 -10.58
C GLY A 119 -0.33 -0.25 -11.36
N TRP A 120 -0.34 1.05 -11.12
CA TRP A 120 -1.30 1.99 -11.67
C TRP A 120 -0.56 3.17 -12.29
N LYS A 121 -0.94 3.56 -13.50
CA LYS A 121 -0.43 4.75 -14.20
C LYS A 121 -1.61 5.50 -14.81
N GLY A 122 -2.00 6.61 -14.19
CA GLY A 122 -3.23 7.32 -14.56
C GLY A 122 -4.46 6.44 -14.33
N MET A 123 -5.22 6.17 -15.38
CA MET A 123 -6.40 5.28 -15.34
C MET A 123 -6.07 3.82 -15.71
N GLU A 124 -4.84 3.54 -16.14
CA GLU A 124 -4.43 2.18 -16.53
C GLU A 124 -3.86 1.44 -15.33
N HIS A 125 -4.16 0.15 -15.26
CA HIS A 125 -3.67 -0.75 -14.22
C HIS A 125 -3.10 -2.01 -14.83
N TRP A 126 -2.07 -2.54 -14.18
CA TRP A 126 -1.46 -3.80 -14.54
C TRP A 126 -1.24 -4.64 -13.29
N THR A 127 -1.36 -5.95 -13.44
CA THR A 127 -0.83 -6.94 -12.50
C THR A 127 -0.14 -7.99 -13.31
N GLY A 128 0.98 -8.48 -12.81
CA GLY A 128 1.73 -9.50 -13.50
C GLY A 128 2.98 -9.90 -12.77
N ALA A 129 3.78 -10.67 -13.48
CA ALA A 129 5.17 -10.87 -13.16
C ALA A 129 5.94 -9.61 -13.59
N ALA A 130 6.70 -9.01 -12.67
CA ALA A 130 7.82 -8.15 -13.02
C ALA A 130 9.08 -9.01 -13.02
N GLU A 131 9.80 -8.97 -14.14
CA GLU A 131 11.00 -9.75 -14.36
C GLU A 131 12.23 -8.85 -14.21
N PHE A 132 13.16 -9.29 -13.38
CA PHE A 132 14.45 -8.63 -13.17
C PHE A 132 15.54 -9.59 -13.65
N PRO A 133 15.85 -9.60 -14.95
CA PRO A 133 17.00 -10.34 -15.47
C PRO A 133 18.32 -9.78 -14.90
N PRO A 134 19.44 -10.53 -14.98
CA PRO A 134 20.72 -10.13 -14.38
C PRO A 134 21.27 -8.77 -14.84
N ASP A 135 20.91 -8.34 -16.04
CA ASP A 135 21.31 -7.07 -16.64
C ASP A 135 20.39 -5.90 -16.29
N HIS A 136 19.28 -6.15 -15.56
CA HIS A 136 18.39 -5.09 -15.10
C HIS A 136 19.03 -4.30 -13.95
N ASP A 137 18.98 -2.97 -14.03
CA ASP A 137 19.52 -2.03 -13.02
C ASP A 137 19.07 -2.28 -11.56
N ASP A 138 17.95 -2.98 -11.36
CA ASP A 138 17.34 -3.25 -10.07
C ASP A 138 17.44 -4.72 -9.65
N HIS A 139 18.11 -5.56 -10.44
CA HIS A 139 18.24 -6.98 -10.18
C HIS A 139 18.73 -7.27 -8.75
N ASP A 140 19.88 -6.72 -8.38
CA ASP A 140 20.48 -6.92 -7.07
C ASP A 140 19.68 -6.27 -5.93
N LEU A 141 19.02 -5.15 -6.21
CA LEU A 141 18.12 -4.51 -5.26
C LEU A 141 16.94 -5.43 -4.94
N TRP A 142 16.27 -5.98 -5.95
CA TRP A 142 15.14 -6.88 -5.75
C TRP A 142 15.56 -8.20 -5.13
N ARG A 143 16.72 -8.75 -5.50
CA ARG A 143 17.34 -9.89 -4.80
C ARG A 143 17.50 -9.64 -3.32
N TRP A 144 17.98 -8.46 -2.95
CA TRP A 144 18.13 -8.08 -1.55
C TRP A 144 16.76 -7.92 -0.87
N ILE A 145 15.80 -7.25 -1.51
CA ILE A 145 14.43 -7.06 -1.02
C ILE A 145 13.75 -8.39 -0.71
N VAL A 146 13.77 -9.34 -1.66
CA VAL A 146 13.10 -10.66 -1.47
C VAL A 146 13.76 -11.51 -0.39
N ASN A 147 15.01 -11.25 -0.02
CA ASN A 147 15.70 -11.94 1.07
C ASN A 147 15.59 -11.21 2.43
N CYS A 148 15.07 -9.98 2.45
CA CYS A 148 14.97 -9.17 3.65
C CYS A 148 13.54 -9.18 4.20
N LYS A 149 13.32 -9.94 5.28
CA LYS A 149 12.01 -10.07 5.95
C LYS A 149 11.26 -8.75 6.19
N PRO A 150 11.90 -7.63 6.58
CA PRO A 150 11.19 -6.35 6.76
C PRO A 150 10.53 -5.80 5.49
N TYR A 151 10.94 -6.28 4.31
CA TYR A 151 10.37 -5.93 3.02
C TYR A 151 9.43 -7.00 2.47
N HIS A 152 9.09 -8.03 3.25
CA HIS A 152 8.06 -9.03 2.92
C HIS A 152 6.65 -8.48 3.17
N ARG A 153 6.41 -7.26 2.68
CA ARG A 153 5.15 -6.54 2.77
C ARG A 153 4.88 -5.85 1.44
N LEU A 154 3.75 -5.17 1.35
CA LEU A 154 3.51 -4.26 0.24
C LEU A 154 4.55 -3.13 0.31
N ILE A 155 5.30 -2.97 -0.77
CA ILE A 155 6.24 -1.86 -0.98
C ILE A 155 5.62 -0.96 -2.03
N ASP A 156 5.46 0.32 -1.73
CA ASP A 156 5.01 1.33 -2.68
C ASP A 156 6.21 1.94 -3.44
N GLN A 157 6.01 2.36 -4.69
CA GLN A 157 7.06 3.03 -5.48
C GLN A 157 7.66 4.25 -4.78
N SER A 158 6.85 4.99 -4.03
CA SER A 158 7.29 6.14 -3.22
C SER A 158 8.32 5.76 -2.14
N GLU A 159 8.34 4.50 -1.70
CA GLU A 159 9.32 3.98 -0.74
C GLU A 159 10.66 3.62 -1.41
N MET A 160 10.66 3.37 -2.72
CA MET A 160 11.84 2.89 -3.45
C MET A 160 13.08 3.79 -3.29
N PRO A 161 13.00 5.13 -3.31
CA PRO A 161 14.16 5.98 -3.02
C PRO A 161 14.77 5.73 -1.63
N LYS A 162 13.93 5.53 -0.60
CA LYS A 162 14.37 5.22 0.77
C LYS A 162 14.97 3.82 0.84
N ILE A 163 14.33 2.83 0.23
CA ILE A 163 14.80 1.44 0.17
C ILE A 163 16.15 1.36 -0.53
N ARG A 164 16.31 2.02 -1.69
CA ARG A 164 17.60 2.14 -2.41
C ARG A 164 18.69 2.75 -1.53
N ARG A 165 18.37 3.76 -0.73
CA ARG A 165 19.33 4.37 0.21
C ARG A 165 19.79 3.37 1.28
N VAL A 166 18.86 2.60 1.84
CA VAL A 166 19.18 1.54 2.81
C VAL A 166 20.03 0.43 2.17
N TRP A 167 19.65 -0.02 0.97
CA TRP A 167 20.38 -1.02 0.21
C TRP A 167 21.82 -0.60 -0.11
N ARG A 168 22.04 0.64 -0.60
CA ARG A 168 23.40 1.17 -0.86
C ARG A 168 24.27 1.19 0.39
N ARG A 169 23.69 1.54 1.55
CA ARG A 169 24.40 1.48 2.85
C ARG A 169 24.70 0.05 3.28
N TRP A 170 23.83 -0.90 2.95
CA TRP A 170 24.09 -2.32 3.19
C TRP A 170 25.26 -2.80 2.32
N LEU A 171 25.24 -2.51 1.01
CA LEU A 171 26.32 -2.83 0.07
C LEU A 171 27.69 -2.33 0.56
N SER A 172 27.76 -1.08 1.01
CA SER A 172 29.03 -0.52 1.52
C SER A 172 29.58 -1.25 2.74
N ARG A 173 28.74 -1.96 3.51
CA ARG A 173 29.16 -2.70 4.72
C ARG A 173 29.60 -4.12 4.41
N VAL A 174 29.05 -4.75 3.37
CA VAL A 174 29.41 -6.12 2.98
C VAL A 174 30.57 -6.20 1.99
N ALA A 175 30.93 -5.07 1.37
CA ALA A 175 32.10 -4.96 0.50
C ALA A 175 33.42 -4.68 1.26
N THR A 176 33.36 -4.58 2.60
CA THR A 176 34.53 -4.38 3.48
C THR A 176 34.86 -5.70 4.17
#